data_AF-A0A3B7MSG6-F1
#
_entry.id   AF-A0A3B7MSG6-F1
#
_cell.length_a   1.000
_cell.length_b   1.000
_cell.length_c   1.000
_cell.angle_alpha   90.00
_cell.angle_beta   90.00
_cell.angle_gamma   90.00
#
_symmetry.space_group_name_H-M   'P 1'
#
loop_
_entity.id
_entity.type
_entity.pdbx_description
1 polymer ?
#
loop_
_entity_poly.entity_id
_entity_poly.type
_entity_poly.pdbx_seq_one_letter_code
_entity_poly.pdbx_strand_id
1 'polypeptide(L)'
;MALKKKTSKKAVKKAPPPKAAAPKKAVKAAAKAIKTAPVLRSKGSHVVYIDSRFFFPSESNLGYIDHFQEGRQTVTTGTALVAALPLPVNAVIKSVTVYYKNTSTEDMQFFILKKSIDHHCPSGEVEVTIDFLPPATLAPDNFVAKFIDHFDAGGLIKDKYLYFIEVYGTGKPSEKDVRLLRGIRIDYTYVG
;
A
#
# COMPACT_ATOMS: atom_id res chain seq x y z
N MET A 1 -4.53 -46.21 70.87
CA MET A 1 -4.95 -47.41 70.12
C MET A 1 -6.23 -47.09 69.37
N ALA A 2 -6.20 -47.17 68.04
CA ALA A 2 -7.31 -46.75 67.17
C ALA A 2 -8.24 -47.93 66.85
N LEU A 3 -9.55 -47.75 67.07
CA LEU A 3 -10.58 -48.72 66.68
C LEU A 3 -11.58 -48.10 65.71
N LYS A 4 -11.72 -48.81 64.59
CA LYS A 4 -12.36 -48.46 63.32
C LYS A 4 -13.88 -48.26 63.46
N LYS A 5 -14.40 -47.14 62.95
CA LYS A 5 -15.82 -46.98 62.60
C LYS A 5 -16.05 -47.38 61.13
N LYS A 6 -16.91 -48.38 60.90
CA LYS A 6 -17.46 -48.74 59.59
C LYS A 6 -18.59 -47.77 59.23
N THR A 7 -18.53 -47.16 58.05
CA THR A 7 -19.70 -46.54 57.40
C THR A 7 -19.88 -47.15 56.01
N SER A 8 -21.12 -47.57 55.79
CA SER A 8 -21.66 -48.27 54.62
C SER A 8 -21.65 -47.39 53.36
N LYS A 9 -21.14 -47.96 52.25
CA LYS A 9 -21.14 -47.38 50.91
C LYS A 9 -22.57 -47.35 50.34
N LYS A 10 -23.14 -46.14 50.14
CA LYS A 10 -24.26 -45.93 49.21
C LYS A 10 -23.72 -45.88 47.79
N ALA A 11 -24.25 -46.74 46.92
CA ALA A 11 -23.96 -46.79 45.51
C ALA A 11 -24.53 -45.55 44.80
N VAL A 12 -23.67 -44.77 44.15
CA VAL A 12 -24.08 -43.71 43.22
C VAL A 12 -23.96 -44.27 41.80
N LYS A 13 -25.10 -44.36 41.12
CA LYS A 13 -25.24 -44.78 39.72
C LYS A 13 -24.41 -43.85 38.83
N LYS A 14 -23.55 -44.41 37.98
CA LYS A 14 -22.84 -43.69 36.91
C LYS A 14 -23.86 -43.07 35.94
N ALA A 15 -23.87 -41.75 35.83
CA ALA A 15 -24.53 -41.06 34.73
C ALA A 15 -23.71 -41.25 33.43
N PRO A 16 -24.36 -41.36 32.27
CA PRO A 16 -23.65 -41.46 30.99
C PRO A 16 -22.95 -40.13 30.66
N PRO A 17 -21.81 -40.16 29.96
CA PRO A 17 -21.08 -38.95 29.61
C PRO A 17 -21.88 -38.09 28.61
N PRO A 18 -21.75 -36.75 28.66
CA PRO A 18 -22.43 -35.88 27.72
C PRO A 18 -21.94 -36.14 26.29
N LYS A 19 -22.88 -36.24 25.34
CA LYS A 19 -22.59 -36.37 23.90
C LYS A 19 -21.67 -35.22 23.46
N ALA A 20 -20.56 -35.57 22.82
CA ALA A 20 -19.67 -34.62 22.17
C ALA A 20 -20.43 -33.77 21.15
N ALA A 21 -20.26 -32.45 21.21
CA ALA A 21 -20.80 -31.54 20.22
C ALA A 21 -20.16 -31.84 18.86
N ALA A 22 -21.00 -31.97 17.83
CA ALA A 22 -20.55 -32.15 16.45
C ALA A 22 -19.62 -30.97 16.04
N PRO A 23 -18.56 -31.22 15.25
CA PRO A 23 -17.67 -30.17 14.81
C PRO A 23 -18.45 -29.19 13.94
N LYS A 24 -18.50 -27.91 14.35
CA LYS A 24 -19.02 -26.83 13.52
C LYS A 24 -18.20 -26.80 12.22
N LYS A 25 -18.87 -27.00 11.08
CA LYS A 25 -18.27 -26.81 9.75
C LYS A 25 -17.57 -25.46 9.74
N ALA A 26 -16.26 -25.48 9.47
CA ALA A 26 -15.50 -24.27 9.22
C ALA A 26 -16.17 -23.53 8.05
N VAL A 27 -16.72 -22.36 8.33
CA VAL A 27 -17.15 -21.42 7.30
C VAL A 27 -15.86 -21.03 6.57
N LYS A 28 -15.68 -21.54 5.34
CA LYS A 28 -14.66 -21.00 4.44
C LYS A 28 -14.96 -19.51 4.30
N ALA A 29 -14.12 -18.67 4.90
CA ALA A 29 -14.13 -17.25 4.61
C ALA A 29 -13.90 -17.13 3.10
N ALA A 30 -14.95 -16.75 2.38
CA ALA A 30 -14.82 -16.41 0.98
C ALA A 30 -13.78 -15.29 0.90
N ALA A 31 -12.67 -15.54 0.22
CA ALA A 31 -11.72 -14.50 -0.11
C ALA A 31 -12.53 -13.38 -0.79
N LYS A 32 -12.56 -12.19 -0.20
CA LYS A 32 -13.10 -11.01 -0.88
C LYS A 32 -12.26 -10.87 -2.14
N ALA A 33 -12.86 -11.21 -3.28
CA ALA A 33 -12.23 -11.02 -4.58
C ALA A 33 -11.74 -9.58 -4.65
N ILE A 34 -10.45 -9.41 -4.92
CA ILE A 34 -9.84 -8.11 -5.16
C ILE A 34 -10.61 -7.51 -6.32
N LYS A 35 -11.29 -6.38 -6.09
CA LYS A 35 -11.94 -5.65 -7.16
C LYS A 35 -10.84 -5.20 -8.11
N THR A 36 -10.79 -5.80 -9.30
CA THR A 36 -9.97 -5.30 -10.39
C THR A 36 -10.38 -3.86 -10.66
N ALA A 37 -9.39 -2.96 -10.73
CA ALA A 37 -9.65 -1.57 -11.08
C ALA A 37 -10.43 -1.51 -12.41
N PRO A 38 -11.48 -0.69 -12.51
CA PRO A 38 -12.27 -0.59 -13.72
C PRO A 38 -11.39 -0.12 -14.90
N VAL A 39 -11.39 -0.89 -15.99
CA VAL A 39 -10.67 -0.52 -17.21
C VAL A 39 -11.53 0.49 -17.98
N LEU A 40 -11.40 1.77 -17.64
CA LEU A 40 -12.00 2.87 -18.38
C LEU A 40 -11.14 3.21 -19.61
N ARG A 41 -11.18 2.37 -20.66
CA ARG A 41 -10.48 2.66 -21.92
C ARG A 41 -11.40 3.37 -22.91
N SER A 42 -11.35 4.69 -22.87
CA SER A 42 -11.88 5.57 -23.93
C SER A 42 -10.87 5.74 -25.07
N LYS A 43 -11.30 6.31 -26.20
CA LYS A 43 -10.38 6.76 -27.25
C LYS A 43 -9.35 7.72 -26.65
N GLY A 44 -8.06 7.48 -26.91
CA GLY A 44 -6.96 8.27 -26.33
C GLY A 44 -6.59 7.89 -24.89
N SER A 45 -7.10 6.78 -24.34
CA SER A 45 -6.62 6.24 -23.06
C SER A 45 -5.29 5.49 -23.23
N HIS A 46 -4.35 5.79 -22.34
CA HIS A 46 -3.00 5.24 -22.30
C HIS A 46 -2.67 4.77 -20.88
N VAL A 47 -1.67 3.89 -20.77
CA VAL A 47 -1.17 3.39 -19.50
C VAL A 47 0.34 3.50 -19.48
N VAL A 48 0.90 4.06 -18.41
CA VAL A 48 2.34 4.00 -18.15
C VAL A 48 2.60 3.25 -16.85
N TYR A 49 3.67 2.46 -16.86
CA TYR A 49 4.16 1.74 -15.69
C TYR A 49 5.52 2.32 -15.30
N ILE A 50 5.68 2.63 -14.02
CA ILE A 50 6.91 3.14 -13.44
C ILE A 50 7.40 2.09 -12.45
N ASP A 51 8.53 1.45 -12.76
CA ASP A 51 9.18 0.51 -11.85
C ASP A 51 9.80 1.26 -10.67
N SER A 52 9.84 0.63 -9.49
CA SER A 52 10.54 1.14 -8.31
C SER A 52 11.98 1.62 -8.58
N ARG A 53 12.65 1.10 -9.63
CA ARG A 53 13.99 1.51 -10.03
C ARG A 53 14.13 2.94 -10.50
N PHE A 54 13.03 3.55 -10.95
CA PHE A 54 13.00 4.95 -11.35
C PHE A 54 12.85 5.92 -10.18
N PHE A 55 12.70 5.41 -8.96
CA PHE A 55 12.59 6.22 -7.76
C PHE A 55 13.95 6.36 -7.06
N PHE A 56 14.33 7.60 -6.76
CA PHE A 56 15.54 7.94 -6.04
C PHE A 56 15.20 8.60 -4.70
N PRO A 57 16.07 8.59 -3.69
CA PRO A 57 15.86 9.34 -2.47
C PRO A 57 15.60 10.83 -2.77
N SER A 58 14.69 11.45 -2.03
CA SER A 58 14.37 12.89 -2.15
C SER A 58 15.59 13.79 -1.95
N GLU A 59 16.54 13.35 -1.13
CA GLU A 59 17.78 14.06 -0.84
C GLU A 59 18.96 13.34 -1.50
N SER A 60 19.80 14.09 -2.20
CA SER A 60 20.89 13.56 -3.04
C SER A 60 22.01 12.87 -2.25
N ASN A 61 22.15 13.18 -0.96
CA ASN A 61 23.12 12.57 -0.05
C ASN A 61 22.60 11.28 0.60
N LEU A 62 21.34 10.90 0.36
CA LEU A 62 20.75 9.69 0.93
C LEU A 62 20.84 8.49 -0.01
N GLY A 63 20.92 7.31 0.60
CA GLY A 63 20.92 6.03 -0.10
C GLY A 63 19.54 5.39 -0.20
N TYR A 64 19.45 4.36 -1.02
CA TYR A 64 18.30 3.45 -1.12
C TYR A 64 18.78 1.99 -1.14
N ILE A 65 17.87 1.07 -0.82
CA ILE A 65 18.08 -0.37 -0.97
C ILE A 65 17.13 -0.90 -2.03
N ASP A 66 17.66 -1.55 -3.05
CA ASP A 66 16.91 -2.27 -4.10
C ASP A 66 16.80 -3.75 -3.71
N HIS A 67 15.57 -4.19 -3.42
CA HIS A 67 15.25 -5.57 -3.07
C HIS A 67 14.84 -6.38 -4.32
N PHE A 68 15.38 -6.02 -5.48
CA PHE A 68 15.18 -6.68 -6.77
C PHE A 68 13.70 -6.77 -7.19
N GLN A 69 13.06 -7.92 -6.95
CA GLN A 69 11.66 -8.17 -7.25
C GLN A 69 10.71 -7.70 -6.13
N GLU A 70 11.23 -7.34 -4.96
CA GLU A 70 10.39 -6.81 -3.88
C GLU A 70 10.26 -5.28 -3.93
N GLY A 71 11.01 -4.60 -4.80
CA GLY A 71 10.96 -3.15 -4.94
C GLY A 71 12.04 -2.43 -4.14
N ARG A 72 11.78 -1.18 -3.75
CA ARG A 72 12.79 -0.26 -3.23
C ARG A 72 12.32 0.44 -1.96
N GLN A 73 13.28 0.79 -1.12
CA GLN A 73 13.10 1.67 0.04
C GLN A 73 14.27 2.65 0.19
N THR A 74 14.06 3.74 0.90
CA THR A 74 15.15 4.58 1.41
C THR A 74 15.95 3.84 2.48
N VAL A 75 17.23 4.21 2.62
CA VAL A 75 18.08 3.75 3.74
C VAL A 75 17.71 4.50 5.02
N THR A 76 17.39 5.78 4.90
CA THR A 76 16.96 6.63 6.02
C THR A 76 15.45 6.52 6.18
N THR A 77 15.01 5.97 7.31
CA THR A 77 13.58 5.87 7.65
C THR A 77 12.94 7.25 7.71
N GLY A 78 11.73 7.37 7.16
CA GLY A 78 10.92 8.59 7.22
C GLY A 78 11.13 9.54 6.04
N THR A 79 12.16 9.31 5.22
CA THR A 79 12.37 10.09 3.99
C THR A 79 11.61 9.49 2.81
N ALA A 80 11.59 10.23 1.69
CA ALA A 80 10.82 9.87 0.51
C ALA A 80 11.66 9.23 -0.59
N LEU A 81 11.00 8.35 -1.34
CA LEU A 81 11.38 7.98 -2.70
C LEU A 81 10.65 8.88 -3.68
N VAL A 82 11.38 9.47 -4.62
CA VAL A 82 10.89 10.47 -5.57
C VAL A 82 11.18 10.04 -7.01
N ALA A 83 10.22 10.26 -7.91
CA ALA A 83 10.41 10.08 -9.34
C ALA A 83 9.72 11.22 -10.12
N ALA A 84 10.30 11.61 -11.26
CA ALA A 84 9.62 12.51 -12.19
C ALA A 84 8.35 11.82 -12.76
N LEU A 85 7.29 12.59 -12.98
CA LEU A 85 6.05 12.08 -13.58
C LEU A 85 6.19 12.08 -15.12
N PRO A 86 6.24 10.92 -15.79
CA PRO A 86 6.60 10.83 -17.20
C PRO A 86 5.36 10.97 -18.11
N LEU A 87 4.59 12.04 -17.95
CA LEU A 87 3.38 12.28 -18.74
C LEU A 87 3.56 13.48 -19.67
N PRO A 88 3.03 13.42 -20.92
CA PRO A 88 3.10 14.55 -21.83
C PRO A 88 2.22 15.72 -21.33
N VAL A 89 2.58 16.94 -21.74
CA VAL A 89 1.73 18.12 -21.54
C VAL A 89 0.35 17.86 -22.15
N ASN A 90 -0.71 18.33 -21.50
CA ASN A 90 -2.12 18.08 -21.84
C ASN A 90 -2.62 16.65 -21.61
N ALA A 91 -1.80 15.74 -21.06
CA ALA A 91 -2.32 14.51 -20.50
C ALA A 91 -3.26 14.80 -19.32
N VAL A 92 -4.29 13.98 -19.15
CA VAL A 92 -5.20 14.03 -18.00
C VAL A 92 -5.12 12.72 -17.26
N ILE A 93 -4.60 12.73 -16.04
CA ILE A 93 -4.55 11.56 -15.17
C ILE A 93 -5.98 11.13 -14.84
N LYS A 94 -6.27 9.83 -15.00
CA LYS A 94 -7.56 9.23 -14.65
C LYS A 94 -7.48 8.42 -13.39
N SER A 95 -6.39 7.68 -13.23
CA SER A 95 -6.14 6.94 -12.00
C SER A 95 -4.68 6.58 -11.84
N VAL A 96 -4.28 6.40 -10.60
CA VAL A 96 -2.98 5.90 -10.18
C VAL A 96 -3.21 4.65 -9.33
N THR A 97 -2.48 3.59 -9.64
CA THR A 97 -2.42 2.40 -8.80
C THR A 97 -1.00 2.26 -8.26
N VAL A 98 -0.85 2.33 -6.94
CA VAL A 98 0.42 2.17 -6.26
C VAL A 98 0.55 0.73 -5.77
N TYR A 99 1.63 0.06 -6.14
CA TYR A 99 1.98 -1.28 -5.67
C TYR A 99 3.02 -1.15 -4.57
N TYR A 100 2.71 -1.60 -3.36
CA TYR A 100 3.55 -1.41 -2.19
C TYR A 100 3.39 -2.53 -1.17
N LYS A 101 4.31 -2.56 -0.21
CA LYS A 101 4.28 -3.43 0.97
C LYS A 101 4.45 -2.54 2.19
N ASN A 102 3.55 -2.63 3.15
CA ASN A 102 3.67 -1.93 4.43
C ASN A 102 3.31 -2.90 5.55
N THR A 103 4.33 -3.38 6.27
CA THR A 103 4.16 -4.32 7.39
C THR A 103 4.08 -3.63 8.76
N SER A 104 4.27 -2.32 8.79
CA SER A 104 4.24 -1.54 10.03
C SER A 104 2.82 -1.23 10.49
N THR A 105 2.68 -0.46 11.58
CA THR A 105 1.39 0.03 12.09
C THR A 105 0.99 1.41 11.57
N GLU A 106 1.86 2.11 10.83
CA GLU A 106 1.59 3.47 10.36
C GLU A 106 1.47 3.51 8.84
N ASP A 107 0.74 4.50 8.34
CA ASP A 107 0.56 4.71 6.92
C ASP A 107 1.83 5.28 6.28
N MET A 108 2.17 4.77 5.10
CA MET A 108 3.04 5.47 4.17
C MET A 108 2.23 6.56 3.47
N GLN A 109 2.88 7.62 2.99
CA GLN A 109 2.18 8.69 2.28
C GLN A 109 2.56 8.68 0.81
N PHE A 110 1.58 8.98 -0.03
CA PHE A 110 1.72 9.07 -1.47
C PHE A 110 1.32 10.48 -1.92
N PHE A 111 2.19 11.12 -2.68
CA PHE A 111 1.96 12.44 -3.25
C PHE A 111 2.22 12.44 -4.74
N ILE A 112 1.40 13.21 -5.47
CA ILE A 112 1.83 13.80 -6.73
C ILE A 112 1.88 15.30 -6.48
N LEU A 113 3.04 15.89 -6.74
CA LEU A 113 3.32 17.30 -6.53
C LEU A 113 3.65 17.96 -7.87
N LYS A 114 3.44 19.28 -7.92
CA LYS A 114 3.86 20.13 -9.03
C LYS A 114 4.64 21.33 -8.50
N LYS A 115 5.71 21.71 -9.19
CA LYS A 115 6.53 22.88 -8.89
C LYS A 115 6.61 23.78 -10.12
N SER A 116 6.50 25.09 -9.95
CA SER A 116 6.64 26.00 -11.09
C SER A 116 8.04 25.91 -11.69
N ILE A 117 8.11 25.92 -13.03
CA ILE A 117 9.40 26.05 -13.74
C ILE A 117 9.95 27.48 -13.66
N ASP A 118 9.09 28.47 -13.39
CA ASP A 118 9.51 29.86 -13.25
C ASP A 118 9.97 30.13 -11.82
N HIS A 119 11.27 30.36 -11.65
CA HIS A 119 11.89 30.62 -10.36
C HIS A 119 11.49 31.96 -9.74
N HIS A 120 10.82 32.86 -10.49
CA HIS A 120 10.29 34.12 -9.97
C HIS A 120 8.91 33.97 -9.32
N CYS A 121 8.25 32.81 -9.49
CA CYS A 121 7.00 32.52 -8.81
C CYS A 121 7.29 31.97 -7.40
N PRO A 122 6.84 32.64 -6.32
CA PRO A 122 7.13 32.22 -4.94
C PRO A 122 6.38 30.94 -4.50
N SER A 123 5.69 30.24 -5.40
CA SER A 123 4.95 29.04 -5.01
C SER A 123 5.92 27.87 -4.81
N GLY A 124 5.97 27.38 -3.57
CA GLY A 124 6.54 26.07 -3.24
C GLY A 124 5.82 24.93 -3.96
N GLU A 125 6.13 23.70 -3.57
CA GLU A 125 5.50 22.51 -4.14
C GLU A 125 4.00 22.54 -3.86
N VAL A 126 3.21 22.34 -4.92
CA VAL A 126 1.75 22.35 -4.85
C VAL A 126 1.26 20.93 -5.04
N GLU A 127 0.35 20.52 -4.17
CA GLU A 127 -0.26 19.20 -4.24
C GLU A 127 -1.15 19.05 -5.47
N VAL A 128 -0.98 17.94 -6.18
CA VAL A 128 -1.91 17.46 -7.21
C VAL A 128 -2.79 16.36 -6.64
N THR A 129 -2.22 15.48 -5.83
CA THR A 129 -2.97 14.52 -5.01
C THR A 129 -2.17 14.13 -3.78
N ILE A 130 -2.89 13.78 -2.73
CA ILE A 130 -2.39 13.16 -1.51
C ILE A 130 -3.26 11.94 -1.20
N ASP A 131 -2.62 10.83 -0.87
CA ASP A 131 -3.29 9.63 -0.35
C ASP A 131 -2.37 8.90 0.62
N PHE A 132 -2.94 7.95 1.34
CA PHE A 132 -2.27 7.12 2.32
C PHE A 132 -2.23 5.67 1.85
N LEU A 133 -1.10 5.04 2.14
CA LEU A 133 -0.78 3.66 1.82
C LEU A 133 -0.75 2.88 3.15
N PRO A 134 -1.91 2.37 3.60
CA PRO A 134 -2.07 1.80 4.94
C PRO A 134 -1.28 0.49 5.14
N PRO A 135 -1.08 0.06 6.40
CA PRO A 135 -0.58 -1.26 6.73
C PRO A 135 -1.30 -2.38 5.98
N ALA A 136 -0.59 -3.03 5.07
CA ALA A 136 -1.13 -4.13 4.30
C ALA A 136 -0.02 -4.93 3.60
N THR A 137 -0.19 -6.25 3.63
CA THR A 137 0.58 -7.23 2.84
C THR A 137 -0.35 -8.33 2.36
N LEU A 138 -0.06 -8.90 1.19
CA LEU A 138 -0.85 -9.96 0.62
C LEU A 138 0.04 -11.04 0.02
N ALA A 139 0.00 -12.25 0.59
CA ALA A 139 0.68 -13.42 0.03
C ALA A 139 0.16 -13.75 -1.39
N PRO A 140 0.99 -14.33 -2.29
CA PRO A 140 2.33 -14.88 -2.06
C PRO A 140 3.47 -13.85 -2.14
N ASP A 141 3.28 -12.78 -2.92
CA ASP A 141 4.35 -11.83 -3.23
C ASP A 141 4.48 -10.71 -2.17
N ASN A 142 3.56 -10.65 -1.21
CA ASN A 142 3.49 -9.69 -0.11
C ASN A 142 3.28 -8.22 -0.53
N PHE A 143 2.75 -7.98 -1.73
CA PHE A 143 2.38 -6.64 -2.22
C PHE A 143 0.87 -6.45 -2.25
N VAL A 144 0.46 -5.21 -2.01
CA VAL A 144 -0.91 -4.75 -2.17
C VAL A 144 -0.98 -3.62 -3.20
N ALA A 145 -2.18 -3.40 -3.72
CA ALA A 145 -2.46 -2.32 -4.64
C ALA A 145 -3.43 -1.31 -3.99
N LYS A 146 -3.09 -0.03 -4.06
CA LYS A 146 -3.99 1.07 -3.69
C LYS A 146 -4.34 1.84 -4.96
N PHE A 147 -5.64 2.02 -5.18
CA PHE A 147 -6.19 2.79 -6.30
C PHE A 147 -6.53 4.21 -5.84
N ILE A 148 -6.19 5.18 -6.68
CA ILE A 148 -6.33 6.62 -6.44
C ILE A 148 -6.91 7.25 -7.70
N ASP A 149 -8.00 7.99 -7.59
CA ASP A 149 -8.71 8.62 -8.71
C ASP A 149 -9.10 10.09 -8.47
N HIS A 150 -8.64 10.69 -7.37
CA HIS A 150 -8.84 12.09 -7.06
C HIS A 150 -7.59 12.92 -7.36
N PHE A 151 -7.74 13.98 -8.16
CA PHE A 151 -6.66 14.88 -8.57
C PHE A 151 -7.15 16.33 -8.66
N ASP A 152 -6.35 17.26 -8.15
CA ASP A 152 -6.58 18.69 -8.31
C ASP A 152 -6.63 19.07 -9.80
N ALA A 153 -7.50 20.04 -10.13
CA ALA A 153 -7.77 20.47 -11.51
C ALA A 153 -8.07 19.29 -12.48
N GLY A 154 -8.60 18.17 -11.97
CA GLY A 154 -8.93 16.99 -12.75
C GLY A 154 -7.72 16.21 -13.28
N GLY A 155 -6.52 16.43 -12.74
CA GLY A 155 -5.30 15.70 -13.13
C GLY A 155 -4.67 16.15 -14.44
N LEU A 156 -4.99 17.37 -14.93
CA LEU A 156 -4.42 17.93 -16.15
C LEU A 156 -2.94 18.32 -15.96
N ILE A 157 -2.07 17.76 -16.81
CA ILE A 157 -0.65 18.13 -16.91
C ILE A 157 -0.49 19.40 -17.75
N LYS A 158 0.24 20.37 -17.22
CA LYS A 158 0.47 21.69 -17.84
C LYS A 158 1.97 21.92 -18.05
N ASP A 159 2.31 22.64 -19.11
CA ASP A 159 3.69 22.97 -19.51
C ASP A 159 4.47 23.82 -18.50
N LYS A 160 3.78 24.65 -17.71
CA LYS A 160 4.39 25.57 -16.74
C LYS A 160 4.81 24.95 -15.39
N TYR A 161 4.70 23.63 -15.24
CA TYR A 161 5.07 22.94 -14.00
C TYR A 161 5.92 21.70 -14.25
N LEU A 162 6.85 21.43 -13.33
CA LEU A 162 7.47 20.12 -13.16
C LEU A 162 6.59 19.27 -12.26
N TYR A 163 6.21 18.10 -12.72
CA TYR A 163 5.41 17.14 -11.94
C TYR A 163 6.30 15.98 -11.47
N PHE A 164 6.09 15.56 -10.23
CA PHE A 164 6.83 14.45 -9.64
C PHE A 164 5.96 13.72 -8.62
N ILE A 165 6.40 12.50 -8.30
CA ILE A 165 5.73 11.57 -7.41
C ILE A 165 6.63 11.38 -6.20
N GLU A 166 6.06 11.45 -5.01
CA GLU A 166 6.77 11.16 -3.77
C GLU A 166 6.06 10.07 -2.97
N VAL A 167 6.85 9.14 -2.43
CA VAL A 167 6.39 8.08 -1.55
C VAL A 167 7.18 8.18 -0.24
N TYR A 168 6.55 8.77 0.77
CA TYR A 168 7.16 8.98 2.08
C TYR A 168 7.02 7.77 2.99
N GLY A 169 7.98 7.67 3.90
CA GLY A 169 7.94 6.68 4.96
C GLY A 169 8.36 5.29 4.51
N THR A 170 8.96 5.13 3.32
CA THR A 170 9.62 3.87 2.96
C THR A 170 10.81 3.60 3.88
N GLY A 171 11.25 2.34 3.95
CA GLY A 171 12.36 1.93 4.83
C GLY A 171 11.94 0.94 5.90
N LYS A 172 12.72 0.92 6.99
CA LYS A 172 12.51 0.03 8.13
C LYS A 172 12.32 0.86 9.40
N PRO A 173 11.07 1.23 9.76
CA PRO A 173 10.81 2.02 10.97
C PRO A 173 11.14 1.27 12.26
N SER A 174 11.13 -0.06 12.22
CA SER A 174 11.68 -0.94 13.25
C SER A 174 12.34 -2.16 12.61
N GLU A 175 13.05 -2.98 13.39
CA GLU A 175 13.71 -4.20 12.90
C GLU A 175 12.75 -5.20 12.24
N LYS A 176 11.48 -5.19 12.64
CA LYS A 176 10.45 -6.13 12.16
C LYS A 176 9.64 -5.57 10.99
N ASP A 177 9.72 -4.25 10.78
CA ASP A 177 8.92 -3.56 9.79
C ASP A 177 9.68 -3.35 8.48
N VAL A 178 8.93 -3.43 7.41
CA VAL A 178 9.37 -3.29 6.03
C VAL A 178 8.30 -2.51 5.27
N ARG A 179 8.74 -1.40 4.67
CA ARG A 179 7.94 -0.49 3.86
C ARG A 179 8.61 -0.31 2.49
N LEU A 180 8.08 -0.97 1.46
CA LEU A 180 8.66 -1.02 0.11
C LEU A 180 7.69 -0.44 -0.92
N LEU A 181 8.23 0.29 -1.88
CA LEU A 181 7.56 0.65 -3.12
C LEU A 181 7.96 -0.35 -4.22
N ARG A 182 6.97 -0.99 -4.85
CA ARG A 182 7.20 -1.91 -5.97
C ARG A 182 7.13 -1.22 -7.32
N GLY A 183 6.20 -0.29 -7.48
CA GLY A 183 6.01 0.48 -8.70
C GLY A 183 4.64 1.11 -8.76
N ILE A 184 4.38 1.81 -9.86
CA ILE A 184 3.17 2.57 -10.08
C ILE A 184 2.63 2.31 -11.48
N ARG A 185 1.31 2.19 -11.59
CA ARG A 185 0.58 2.18 -12.85
C ARG A 185 -0.26 3.44 -12.93
N ILE A 186 -0.15 4.19 -14.03
CA ILE A 186 -0.91 5.42 -14.24
C ILE A 186 -1.74 5.25 -15.50
N ASP A 187 -3.05 5.39 -15.35
CA ASP A 187 -3.99 5.53 -16.47
C ASP A 187 -4.19 7.02 -16.74
N TYR A 188 -4.06 7.41 -18.00
CA TYR A 188 -4.27 8.79 -18.42
C TYR A 188 -4.95 8.84 -19.79
N THR A 189 -5.57 9.97 -20.11
CA THR A 189 -6.03 10.26 -21.47
C THR A 189 -5.15 11.31 -22.11
N TYR A 190 -4.81 11.12 -23.37
CA TYR A 190 -4.07 12.07 -24.18
C TYR A 190 -4.54 11.97 -25.64
N VAL A 191 -4.99 13.10 -26.16
CA VAL A 191 -5.34 13.28 -27.58
C VAL A 191 -4.31 14.27 -28.11
N GLY A 192 -3.29 13.73 -28.78
CA GLY A 192 -2.28 14.52 -29.47
C GLY A 192 -2.82 15.16 -30.73
#